data_AF-A0A6N8HQV7-F1
#
_entry.id   AF-A0A6N8HQV7-F1
#
_cell.length_a   1.000
_cell.length_b   1.000
_cell.length_c   1.000
_cell.angle_alpha   90.00
_cell.angle_beta   90.00
_cell.angle_gamma   90.00
#
_symmetry.space_group_name_H-M   'P 1'
#
loop_
_entity.id
_entity.type
_entity.pdbx_description
1 polymer ?
#
loop_
_entity_poly.entity_id
_entity_poly.type
_entity_poly.pdbx_seq_one_letter_code
_entity_poly.pdbx_strand_id
1 'polypeptide(L)'
;MSITWTVLAYIGAFLIGLSAIAIYKQGSFADTETILPHMILDLMPTWIGGLLLAGILAAIITTANSQLLVVTSSVSEDIIHRALGIRLSDRQLVWLSRFVILISGVIGMIIALSSQSLVYLVVSWAWAGVGCTLGPAILMTFFWKKYSSTGVVATILSGFVFTVVWISTDLDEQLTARFATFFVAAFFGIVFSLLFPDKKKEQPADV
;
A
#
# COMPACT_ATOMS: atom_id res chain seq x y z
N MET A 1 -12.45 15.48 -9.45
CA MET A 1 -13.14 14.19 -9.60
C MET A 1 -12.74 13.17 -8.54
N SER A 2 -11.44 12.93 -8.27
CA SER A 2 -11.00 11.95 -7.26
C SER A 2 -11.52 12.24 -5.84
N ILE A 3 -11.39 13.49 -5.36
CA ILE A 3 -11.84 13.87 -4.02
C ILE A 3 -13.35 13.62 -3.84
N THR A 4 -14.17 13.99 -4.83
CA THR A 4 -15.62 13.80 -4.80
C THR A 4 -15.99 12.31 -4.69
N TRP A 5 -15.33 11.46 -5.46
CA TRP A 5 -15.54 10.02 -5.41
C TRP A 5 -15.14 9.43 -4.05
N THR A 6 -13.97 9.82 -3.52
CA THR A 6 -13.48 9.35 -2.23
C THR A 6 -14.43 9.72 -1.09
N VAL A 7 -14.93 10.96 -1.07
CA VAL A 7 -15.90 11.42 -0.06
C VAL A 7 -17.18 10.60 -0.14
N LEU A 8 -17.70 10.38 -1.36
CA LEU A 8 -18.91 9.59 -1.55
C LEU A 8 -18.74 8.13 -1.09
N ALA A 9 -17.62 7.50 -1.45
CA ALA A 9 -17.32 6.13 -1.06
C ALA A 9 -17.19 5.97 0.47
N TYR A 10 -16.51 6.89 1.13
CA TYR A 10 -16.34 6.85 2.59
C TYR A 10 -17.63 7.13 3.35
N ILE A 11 -18.46 8.07 2.88
CA ILE A 11 -19.78 8.29 3.46
C ILE A 11 -20.63 7.03 3.31
N GLY A 12 -20.63 6.38 2.13
CA GLY A 12 -21.35 5.12 1.91
C GLY A 12 -20.91 4.02 2.86
N ALA A 13 -19.59 3.78 2.98
CA ALA A 13 -19.04 2.78 3.90
C ALA A 13 -19.40 3.07 5.36
N PHE A 14 -19.34 4.34 5.78
CA PHE A 14 -19.72 4.76 7.12
C PHE A 14 -21.21 4.53 7.41
N LEU A 15 -22.08 4.86 6.47
CA LEU A 15 -23.52 4.64 6.60
C LEU A 15 -23.87 3.14 6.67
N ILE A 16 -23.16 2.29 5.92
CA ILE A 16 -23.31 0.83 6.03
C ILE A 16 -22.97 0.36 7.45
N GLY A 17 -21.82 0.82 8.00
CA GLY A 17 -21.42 0.48 9.37
C GLY A 17 -22.41 0.97 10.43
N LEU A 18 -22.91 2.21 10.33
CA LEU A 18 -23.93 2.72 11.23
C LEU A 18 -25.25 1.95 11.14
N SER A 19 -25.67 1.63 9.93
CA SER A 19 -26.89 0.84 9.69
C SER A 19 -26.75 -0.57 10.26
N ALA A 20 -25.56 -1.18 10.15
CA ALA A 20 -25.28 -2.49 10.73
C ALA A 20 -25.40 -2.49 12.26
N ILE A 21 -24.92 -1.45 12.94
CA ILE A 21 -25.06 -1.31 14.40
C ILE A 21 -26.53 -1.11 14.82
N ALA A 22 -27.33 -0.45 13.99
CA ALA A 22 -28.75 -0.24 14.25
C ALA A 22 -29.60 -1.51 14.06
N ILE A 23 -29.23 -2.35 13.08
CA ILE A 23 -29.98 -3.56 12.71
C ILE A 23 -29.50 -4.78 13.50
N TYR A 24 -28.19 -4.93 13.69
CA TYR A 24 -27.56 -6.06 14.37
C TYR A 24 -27.02 -5.65 15.73
N LYS A 25 -27.03 -6.57 16.70
CA LYS A 25 -26.43 -6.31 18.01
C LYS A 25 -24.92 -6.16 17.88
N GLN A 26 -24.35 -5.28 18.69
CA GLN A 26 -22.90 -5.11 18.76
C GLN A 26 -22.24 -6.44 19.17
N GLY A 27 -21.23 -6.86 18.41
CA GLY A 27 -20.55 -8.16 18.59
C GLY A 27 -21.19 -9.35 17.87
N SER A 28 -22.23 -9.14 17.04
CA SER A 28 -22.84 -10.23 16.25
C SER A 28 -21.93 -10.77 15.13
N PHE A 29 -20.89 -10.02 14.74
CA PHE A 29 -19.95 -10.42 13.68
C PHE A 29 -18.56 -10.64 14.28
N ALA A 30 -18.01 -11.84 14.05
CA ALA A 30 -16.61 -12.13 14.38
C ALA A 30 -15.65 -11.37 13.45
N ASP A 31 -16.03 -11.19 12.18
CA ASP A 31 -15.30 -10.40 11.20
C ASP A 31 -16.16 -9.23 10.71
N THR A 32 -15.70 -8.03 11.03
CA THR A 32 -16.40 -6.76 10.71
C THR A 32 -16.39 -6.47 9.20
N GLU A 33 -15.46 -7.04 8.44
CA GLU A 33 -15.36 -6.81 6.98
C GLU A 33 -16.42 -7.60 6.20
N THR A 34 -17.02 -8.61 6.82
CA THR A 34 -18.10 -9.43 6.22
C THR A 34 -19.49 -8.81 6.35
N ILE A 35 -19.61 -7.69 7.08
CA ILE A 35 -20.89 -7.03 7.37
C ILE A 35 -21.62 -6.64 6.08
N LEU A 36 -20.92 -6.04 5.12
CA LEU A 36 -21.54 -5.60 3.87
C LEU A 36 -22.12 -6.79 3.06
N PRO A 37 -21.35 -7.86 2.77
CA PRO A 37 -21.90 -9.04 2.13
C PRO A 37 -23.09 -9.65 2.89
N HIS A 38 -23.04 -9.68 4.21
CA HIS A 38 -24.12 -10.21 5.03
C HIS A 38 -25.39 -9.37 4.92
N MET A 39 -25.27 -8.04 5.04
CA MET A 39 -26.38 -7.10 4.88
C MET A 39 -27.02 -7.19 3.50
N ILE A 40 -26.22 -7.39 2.45
CA ILE A 40 -26.75 -7.55 1.09
C ILE A 40 -27.63 -8.80 1.00
N LEU A 41 -27.20 -9.92 1.59
CA LEU A 41 -27.95 -11.17 1.54
C LEU A 41 -29.20 -11.17 2.42
N ASP A 42 -29.16 -10.44 3.54
CA ASP A 42 -30.25 -10.38 4.50
C ASP A 42 -31.34 -9.36 4.11
N LEU A 43 -30.94 -8.19 3.60
CA LEU A 43 -31.84 -7.07 3.33
C LEU A 43 -32.35 -7.01 1.88
N MET A 44 -31.69 -7.68 0.93
CA MET A 44 -32.04 -7.59 -0.49
C MET A 44 -32.68 -8.87 -1.02
N PRO A 45 -33.55 -8.78 -2.04
CA PRO A 45 -34.00 -9.95 -2.80
C PRO A 45 -32.81 -10.74 -3.36
N THR A 46 -32.91 -12.07 -3.35
CA THR A 46 -31.79 -12.99 -3.66
C THR A 46 -31.09 -12.69 -5.00
N TRP A 47 -31.86 -12.29 -6.02
CA TRP A 47 -31.32 -11.96 -7.33
C TRP A 47 -30.56 -10.62 -7.35
N ILE A 48 -31.01 -9.61 -6.59
CA ILE A 48 -30.31 -8.34 -6.43
C ILE A 48 -29.05 -8.56 -5.58
N GLY A 49 -29.16 -9.33 -4.51
CA GLY A 49 -28.03 -9.66 -3.65
C GLY A 49 -26.90 -10.33 -4.43
N GLY A 50 -27.23 -11.33 -5.25
CA GLY A 50 -26.27 -11.97 -6.15
C GLY A 50 -25.61 -10.99 -7.14
N LEU A 51 -26.39 -10.09 -7.73
CA LEU A 51 -25.87 -9.07 -8.66
C LEU A 51 -24.90 -8.09 -7.97
N LEU A 52 -25.24 -7.62 -6.77
CA LEU A 52 -24.41 -6.70 -5.99
C LEU A 52 -23.10 -7.35 -5.56
N LEU A 53 -23.16 -8.59 -5.06
CA LEU A 53 -21.96 -9.35 -4.67
C LEU A 53 -21.05 -9.64 -5.87
N ALA A 54 -21.64 -9.99 -7.03
CA ALA A 54 -20.88 -10.16 -8.26
C ALA A 54 -20.17 -8.85 -8.67
N GLY A 55 -20.83 -7.70 -8.51
CA GLY A 55 -20.24 -6.38 -8.71
C GLY A 55 -19.05 -6.09 -7.79
N ILE A 56 -19.18 -6.41 -6.49
CA ILE A 56 -18.09 -6.27 -5.51
C ILE A 56 -16.90 -7.14 -5.90
N LEU A 57 -17.14 -8.43 -6.22
CA LEU A 57 -16.08 -9.35 -6.64
C LEU A 57 -15.40 -8.87 -7.93
N ALA A 58 -16.16 -8.37 -8.90
CA ALA A 58 -15.60 -7.80 -10.12
C ALA A 58 -14.70 -6.58 -9.83
N ALA A 59 -15.12 -5.68 -8.93
CA ALA A 59 -14.30 -4.54 -8.51
C ALA A 59 -13.00 -4.95 -7.79
N ILE A 60 -13.06 -6.00 -6.97
CA ILE A 60 -11.88 -6.55 -6.28
C ILE A 60 -10.90 -7.17 -7.30
N ILE A 61 -11.40 -8.00 -8.22
CA ILE A 61 -10.56 -8.67 -9.22
C ILE A 61 -9.89 -7.67 -10.16
N THR A 62 -10.62 -6.65 -10.61
CA THR A 62 -10.06 -5.59 -11.47
C THR A 62 -8.96 -4.81 -10.75
N THR A 63 -9.15 -4.50 -9.48
CA THR A 63 -8.12 -3.85 -8.65
C THR A 63 -6.92 -4.76 -8.47
N ALA A 64 -7.11 -6.02 -8.08
CA ALA A 64 -6.04 -6.99 -7.91
C ALA A 64 -5.21 -7.18 -9.19
N ASN A 65 -5.87 -7.30 -10.35
CA ASN A 65 -5.20 -7.43 -11.63
C ASN A 65 -4.33 -6.21 -11.95
N SER A 66 -4.82 -4.98 -11.69
CA SER A 66 -4.02 -3.77 -11.88
C SER A 66 -2.78 -3.73 -10.99
N GLN A 67 -2.89 -4.18 -9.73
CA GLN A 67 -1.74 -4.22 -8.81
C GLN A 67 -0.71 -5.27 -9.22
N LEU A 68 -1.14 -6.46 -9.67
CA LEU A 68 -0.24 -7.49 -10.18
C LEU A 68 0.51 -7.00 -11.43
N LEU A 69 -0.16 -6.26 -12.31
CA LEU A 69 0.47 -5.64 -13.48
C LEU A 69 1.51 -4.58 -13.09
N VAL A 70 1.22 -3.76 -12.07
CA VAL A 70 2.18 -2.77 -11.55
C VAL A 70 3.42 -3.45 -10.97
N VAL A 71 3.25 -4.51 -10.16
CA VAL A 71 4.39 -5.29 -9.65
C VAL A 71 5.21 -5.85 -10.80
N THR A 72 4.54 -6.35 -11.83
CA THR A 72 5.19 -6.94 -13.00
C THR A 72 5.99 -5.93 -13.81
N SER A 73 5.44 -4.74 -14.04
CA SER A 73 6.16 -3.67 -14.75
C SER A 73 7.35 -3.16 -13.93
N SER A 74 7.21 -3.00 -12.62
CA SER A 74 8.32 -2.63 -11.74
C SER A 74 9.44 -3.67 -11.74
N VAL A 75 9.13 -4.97 -11.70
CA VAL A 75 10.16 -6.01 -11.79
C VAL A 75 10.86 -5.98 -13.15
N SER A 76 10.11 -5.85 -14.24
CA SER A 76 10.69 -5.84 -15.58
C SER A 76 11.55 -4.60 -15.83
N GLU A 77 11.09 -3.42 -15.44
CA GLU A 77 11.77 -2.17 -15.78
C GLU A 77 12.80 -1.76 -14.71
N ASP A 78 12.42 -1.79 -13.43
CA ASP A 78 13.30 -1.30 -12.36
C ASP A 78 14.37 -2.35 -12.01
N ILE A 79 14.02 -3.63 -11.96
CA ILE A 79 14.97 -4.68 -11.57
C ILE A 79 15.75 -5.19 -12.79
N ILE A 80 15.07 -5.66 -13.83
CA ILE A 80 15.76 -6.32 -14.95
C ILE A 80 16.49 -5.31 -15.84
N HIS A 81 15.80 -4.27 -16.31
CA HIS A 81 16.42 -3.27 -17.17
C HIS A 81 17.33 -2.31 -16.42
N ARG A 82 16.84 -1.63 -15.37
CA ARG A 82 17.61 -0.57 -14.70
C ARG A 82 18.67 -1.09 -13.75
N ALA A 83 18.34 -2.06 -12.88
CA ALA A 83 19.30 -2.55 -11.89
C ALA A 83 20.27 -3.59 -12.44
N LEU A 84 19.79 -4.57 -13.23
CA LEU A 84 20.64 -5.64 -13.78
C LEU A 84 21.19 -5.33 -15.18
N GLY A 85 20.64 -4.35 -15.90
CA GLY A 85 21.10 -3.99 -17.25
C GLY A 85 20.81 -5.04 -18.32
N ILE A 86 19.95 -6.02 -18.05
CA ILE A 86 19.69 -7.15 -18.94
C ILE A 86 18.64 -6.75 -19.96
N ARG A 87 19.01 -6.68 -21.24
CA ARG A 87 18.05 -6.45 -22.34
C ARG A 87 17.40 -7.76 -22.74
N LEU A 88 16.11 -7.90 -22.43
CA LEU A 88 15.32 -9.06 -22.83
C LEU A 88 14.60 -8.79 -24.16
N SER A 89 14.43 -9.85 -24.95
CA SER A 89 13.54 -9.81 -26.12
C SER A 89 12.06 -9.75 -25.69
N ASP A 90 11.18 -9.24 -26.56
CA ASP A 90 9.73 -9.14 -26.28
C ASP A 90 9.12 -10.47 -25.81
N ARG A 91 9.55 -11.58 -26.41
CA ARG A 91 9.09 -12.92 -26.03
C ARG A 91 9.53 -13.29 -24.61
N GLN A 92 10.77 -12.95 -24.23
CA GLN A 92 11.27 -13.19 -22.88
C GLN A 92 10.60 -12.28 -21.85
N LEU A 93 10.32 -11.02 -22.20
CA LEU A 93 9.58 -10.08 -21.35
C LEU A 93 8.17 -10.58 -21.04
N VAL A 94 7.47 -11.12 -22.04
CA VAL A 94 6.12 -11.71 -21.83
C VAL A 94 6.19 -12.93 -20.90
N TRP A 95 7.18 -13.80 -21.07
CA TRP A 95 7.34 -14.97 -20.19
C TRP A 95 7.68 -14.55 -18.76
N LEU A 96 8.64 -13.65 -18.58
CA LEU A 96 8.98 -13.08 -17.28
C LEU A 96 7.74 -12.49 -16.61
N SER A 97 6.96 -11.71 -17.36
CA SER A 97 5.75 -11.08 -16.86
C SER A 97 4.75 -12.11 -16.32
N ARG A 98 4.52 -13.20 -17.07
CA ARG A 98 3.64 -14.29 -16.64
C ARG A 98 4.16 -14.97 -15.37
N PHE A 99 5.46 -15.19 -15.26
CA PHE A 99 6.07 -15.76 -14.05
C PHE A 99 5.93 -14.83 -12.85
N VAL A 100 6.18 -13.53 -13.01
CA VAL A 100 6.06 -12.56 -11.92
C VAL A 100 4.62 -12.46 -11.44
N ILE A 101 3.64 -12.41 -12.34
CA ILE A 101 2.20 -12.43 -11.99
C ILE A 101 1.86 -13.70 -11.22
N LEU A 102 2.30 -14.87 -11.70
CA LEU A 102 2.02 -16.15 -11.03
C LEU A 102 2.63 -16.20 -9.63
N ILE A 103 3.92 -15.85 -9.49
CA ILE A 103 4.63 -15.88 -8.22
C ILE A 103 4.02 -14.89 -7.23
N SER A 104 3.81 -13.64 -7.64
CA SER A 104 3.21 -12.62 -6.77
C SER A 104 1.77 -12.97 -6.36
N GLY A 105 0.98 -13.54 -7.28
CA GLY A 105 -0.36 -14.03 -6.98
C GLY A 105 -0.37 -15.19 -5.97
N VAL A 106 0.54 -16.15 -6.11
CA VAL A 106 0.69 -17.26 -5.16
C VAL A 106 1.13 -16.75 -3.78
N ILE A 107 2.09 -15.84 -3.72
CA ILE A 107 2.53 -15.22 -2.46
C ILE A 107 1.36 -14.49 -1.80
N GLY A 108 0.62 -13.67 -2.56
CA GLY A 108 -0.56 -12.97 -2.06
C GLY A 108 -1.64 -13.94 -1.53
N MET A 109 -1.86 -15.06 -2.23
CA MET A 109 -2.79 -16.11 -1.79
C MET A 109 -2.35 -16.78 -0.49
N ILE A 110 -1.06 -17.11 -0.35
CA ILE A 110 -0.50 -17.70 0.88
C ILE A 110 -0.67 -16.74 2.06
N ILE A 111 -0.41 -15.44 1.86
CA ILE A 111 -0.62 -14.42 2.89
C ILE A 111 -2.11 -14.30 3.24
N ALA A 112 -2.98 -14.28 2.24
CA ALA A 112 -4.43 -14.19 2.46
C ALA A 112 -4.99 -15.40 3.22
N LEU A 113 -4.49 -16.61 2.95
CA LEU A 113 -4.93 -17.85 3.62
C LEU A 113 -4.32 -18.03 5.02
N SER A 114 -3.15 -17.45 5.28
CA SER A 114 -2.48 -17.57 6.59
C SER A 114 -2.80 -16.42 7.55
N SER A 115 -3.27 -15.27 7.03
CA SER A 115 -3.63 -14.11 7.84
C SER A 115 -4.91 -14.35 8.64
N GLN A 116 -4.80 -14.25 9.96
CA GLN A 116 -5.95 -14.19 10.88
C GLN A 116 -6.39 -12.74 11.16
N SER A 117 -5.63 -11.76 10.67
CA SER A 117 -5.92 -10.34 10.83
C SER A 117 -6.89 -9.84 9.77
N LEU A 118 -7.66 -8.80 10.12
CA LEU A 118 -8.52 -8.06 9.20
C LEU A 118 -7.73 -7.56 7.99
N VAL A 119 -8.33 -7.59 6.80
CA VAL A 119 -7.70 -7.10 5.56
C VAL A 119 -7.29 -5.63 5.72
N TYR A 120 -8.10 -4.84 6.41
CA TYR A 120 -7.81 -3.46 6.78
C TYR A 120 -6.48 -3.31 7.51
N LEU A 121 -6.19 -4.19 8.49
CA LEU A 121 -4.95 -4.13 9.26
C LEU A 121 -3.75 -4.53 8.42
N VAL A 122 -3.88 -5.58 7.61
CA VAL A 122 -2.80 -6.00 6.70
C VAL A 122 -2.45 -4.88 5.71
N VAL A 123 -3.46 -4.28 5.09
CA VAL A 123 -3.28 -3.14 4.17
C VAL A 123 -2.76 -1.91 4.90
N SER A 124 -3.26 -1.65 6.11
CA SER A 124 -2.81 -0.57 7.00
C SER A 124 -1.30 -0.61 7.22
N TRP A 125 -0.79 -1.78 7.61
CA TRP A 125 0.61 -2.01 7.90
C TRP A 125 1.49 -1.89 6.66
N ALA A 126 1.04 -2.40 5.52
CA ALA A 126 1.73 -2.21 4.25
C ALA A 126 1.90 -0.71 3.90
N TRP A 127 0.83 0.08 4.09
CA TRP A 127 0.88 1.53 3.87
C TRP A 127 1.70 2.28 4.92
N ALA A 128 1.73 1.82 6.17
CA ALA A 128 2.62 2.35 7.20
C ALA A 128 4.08 2.17 6.79
N GLY A 129 4.46 0.97 6.33
CA GLY A 129 5.84 0.66 5.97
C GLY A 129 6.33 1.39 4.72
N VAL A 130 5.51 1.38 3.66
CA VAL A 130 5.91 1.92 2.35
C VAL A 130 5.48 3.37 2.19
N GLY A 131 4.21 3.67 2.40
CA GLY A 131 3.64 4.99 2.16
C GLY A 131 4.17 6.07 3.11
N CYS A 132 4.17 5.78 4.41
CA CYS A 132 4.65 6.74 5.41
C CYS A 132 6.18 6.92 5.38
N THR A 133 6.91 6.00 4.76
CA THR A 133 8.36 6.10 4.56
C THR A 133 8.72 6.86 3.28
N LEU A 134 8.02 6.59 2.17
CA LEU A 134 8.25 7.28 0.90
C LEU A 134 7.72 8.73 0.92
N GLY A 135 6.62 8.99 1.64
CA GLY A 135 6.07 10.33 1.80
C GLY A 135 7.10 11.39 2.21
N PRO A 136 7.79 11.25 3.35
CA PRO A 136 8.80 12.21 3.79
C PRO A 136 10.02 12.22 2.86
N ALA A 137 10.43 11.08 2.30
CA ALA A 137 11.52 11.05 1.32
C ALA A 137 11.22 11.92 0.09
N ILE A 138 10.03 11.80 -0.48
CA ILE A 138 9.58 12.59 -1.63
C ILE A 138 9.43 14.06 -1.24
N LEU A 139 8.73 14.36 -0.15
CA LEU A 139 8.53 15.74 0.32
C LEU A 139 9.87 16.46 0.54
N MET A 140 10.82 15.81 1.21
CA MET A 140 12.12 16.42 1.49
C MET A 140 12.96 16.59 0.23
N THR A 141 12.91 15.64 -0.70
CA THR A 141 13.62 15.76 -1.98
C THR A 141 13.11 16.93 -2.83
N PHE A 142 11.79 17.19 -2.83
CA PHE A 142 11.20 18.28 -3.61
C PHE A 142 11.34 19.65 -2.94
N PHE A 143 11.09 19.75 -1.63
CA PHE A 143 11.05 21.03 -0.93
C PHE A 143 12.40 21.46 -0.36
N TRP A 144 13.32 20.52 -0.10
CA TRP A 144 14.60 20.83 0.51
C TRP A 144 15.78 20.54 -0.41
N LYS A 145 16.33 21.60 -1.01
CA LYS A 145 17.48 21.52 -1.94
C LYS A 145 18.76 20.93 -1.36
N LYS A 146 18.89 20.84 -0.03
CA LYS A 146 20.07 20.25 0.63
C LYS A 146 19.88 18.76 0.95
N TYR A 147 18.74 18.18 0.56
CA TYR A 147 18.45 16.80 0.83
C TYR A 147 19.36 15.87 0.03
N SER A 148 20.19 15.08 0.71
CA SER A 148 21.21 14.25 0.08
C SER A 148 20.69 12.86 -0.30
N SER A 149 21.37 12.23 -1.24
CA SER A 149 21.12 10.87 -1.68
C SER A 149 21.22 9.86 -0.52
N THR A 150 22.15 10.08 0.41
CA THR A 150 22.29 9.29 1.64
C THR A 150 21.13 9.51 2.61
N GLY A 151 20.61 10.73 2.72
CA GLY A 151 19.39 11.05 3.49
C GLY A 151 18.14 10.33 2.96
N VAL A 152 18.00 10.25 1.64
CA VAL A 152 16.91 9.47 1.00
C VAL A 152 16.98 8.00 1.40
N VAL A 153 18.16 7.37 1.27
CA VAL A 153 18.35 5.96 1.63
C VAL A 153 18.12 5.73 3.12
N ALA A 154 18.64 6.63 3.98
CA ALA A 154 18.43 6.56 5.42
C ALA A 154 16.95 6.65 5.80
N THR A 155 16.17 7.48 5.13
CA THR A 155 14.71 7.56 5.31
C THR A 155 14.04 6.26 4.98
N ILE A 156 14.37 5.69 3.83
CA ILE A 156 13.75 4.45 3.36
C ILE A 156 14.06 3.29 4.31
N LEU A 157 15.32 3.13 4.70
CA LEU A 157 15.73 2.05 5.60
C LEU A 157 15.19 2.24 7.01
N SER A 158 15.32 3.44 7.58
CA SER A 158 14.84 3.71 8.94
C SER A 158 13.32 3.58 9.05
N GLY A 159 12.56 4.11 8.08
CA GLY A 159 11.10 4.01 8.06
C GLY A 159 10.63 2.57 7.92
N PHE A 160 11.25 1.78 7.04
CA PHE A 160 10.91 0.37 6.88
C PHE A 160 11.19 -0.44 8.15
N VAL A 161 12.41 -0.36 8.69
CA VAL A 161 12.81 -1.10 9.90
C VAL A 161 11.94 -0.69 11.09
N PHE A 162 11.73 0.62 11.26
CA PHE A 162 10.91 1.14 12.34
C PHE A 162 9.47 0.63 12.25
N THR A 163 8.88 0.59 11.06
CA THR A 163 7.51 0.08 10.89
C THR A 163 7.41 -1.40 11.27
N VAL A 164 8.36 -2.22 10.84
CA VAL A 164 8.37 -3.66 11.16
C VAL A 164 8.48 -3.88 12.67
N VAL A 165 9.35 -3.14 13.35
CA VAL A 165 9.50 -3.20 14.81
C VAL A 165 8.25 -2.68 15.51
N TRP A 166 7.66 -1.60 15.02
CA TRP A 166 6.48 -0.98 15.62
C TRP A 166 5.25 -1.88 15.55
N ILE A 167 5.01 -2.51 14.39
CA ILE A 167 3.89 -3.46 14.20
C ILE A 167 4.07 -4.71 15.07
N SER A 168 5.32 -5.08 15.39
CA SER A 168 5.60 -6.19 16.30
C SER A 168 5.34 -5.86 17.78
N THR A 169 4.97 -4.61 18.09
CA THR A 169 4.68 -4.14 19.45
C THR A 169 3.20 -3.77 19.56
N ASP A 170 2.56 -4.02 20.71
CA ASP A 170 1.15 -3.66 20.97
C ASP A 170 0.89 -2.13 21.13
N LEU A 171 1.79 -1.29 20.62
CA LEU A 171 1.73 0.17 20.75
C LEU A 171 0.86 0.85 19.66
N ASP A 172 0.44 0.10 18.64
CA ASP A 172 -0.39 0.61 17.54
C ASP A 172 -1.77 1.13 18.04
N GLU A 173 -2.24 0.63 19.18
CA GLU A 173 -3.49 1.09 19.82
C GLU A 173 -3.42 2.52 20.37
N GLN A 174 -2.24 2.98 20.80
CA GLN A 174 -2.05 4.33 21.34
C GLN A 174 -1.52 5.30 20.30
N LEU A 175 -0.58 4.85 19.47
CA LEU A 175 0.01 5.68 18.43
C LEU A 175 0.25 4.85 17.17
N THR A 176 -0.53 5.19 16.14
CA THR A 176 -0.56 4.43 14.90
C THR A 176 0.82 4.41 14.24
N ALA A 177 1.25 3.22 13.81
CA ALA A 177 2.51 2.98 13.10
C ALA A 177 2.71 3.98 11.96
N ARG A 178 1.64 4.30 11.23
CA ARG A 178 1.62 5.27 10.12
C ARG A 178 2.15 6.65 10.53
N PHE A 179 1.68 7.16 11.66
CA PHE A 179 2.06 8.48 12.14
C PHE A 179 3.51 8.44 12.63
N ALA A 180 3.86 7.47 13.49
CA ALA A 180 5.22 7.33 14.00
C ALA A 180 6.25 7.18 12.88
N THR A 181 6.01 6.25 11.94
CA THR A 181 6.93 5.96 10.83
C THR A 181 7.23 7.21 10.02
N PHE A 182 6.22 8.04 9.72
CA PHE A 182 6.42 9.26 8.94
C PHE A 182 7.43 10.20 9.60
N PHE A 183 7.25 10.51 10.88
CA PHE A 183 8.13 11.45 11.58
C PHE A 183 9.50 10.87 11.87
N VAL A 184 9.57 9.57 12.21
CA VAL A 184 10.85 8.90 12.47
C VAL A 184 11.67 8.81 11.18
N ALA A 185 11.07 8.38 10.07
CA ALA A 185 11.74 8.31 8.78
C ALA A 185 12.22 9.71 8.35
N ALA A 186 11.37 10.74 8.49
CA ALA A 186 11.76 12.12 8.20
C ALA A 186 12.93 12.59 9.07
N PHE A 187 12.90 12.30 10.38
CA PHE A 187 13.95 12.69 11.31
C PHE A 187 15.30 12.07 10.93
N PHE A 188 15.35 10.75 10.70
CA PHE A 188 16.58 10.08 10.27
C PHE A 188 17.05 10.59 8.91
N GLY A 189 16.13 10.82 7.97
CA GLY A 189 16.44 11.44 6.68
C GLY A 189 17.11 12.80 6.81
N ILE A 190 16.55 13.69 7.64
CA ILE A 190 17.11 15.02 7.93
C ILE A 190 18.51 14.90 8.52
N VAL A 191 18.67 14.07 9.56
CA VAL A 191 19.93 13.93 10.29
C VAL A 191 21.03 13.42 9.36
N PHE A 192 20.76 12.34 8.61
CA PHE A 192 21.74 11.78 7.67
C PHE A 192 22.03 12.73 6.51
N SER A 193 21.03 13.49 6.06
CA SER A 193 21.24 14.50 5.03
C SER A 193 22.13 15.66 5.47
N LEU A 194 22.08 16.04 6.74
CA LEU A 194 22.94 17.10 7.29
C LEU A 194 24.35 16.59 7.60
N LEU A 195 24.47 15.33 8.04
CA LEU A 195 25.77 14.70 8.32
C LEU A 195 26.54 14.33 7.04
N PHE A 196 25.83 13.92 5.99
CA PHE A 196 26.41 13.47 4.72
C PHE A 196 25.78 14.24 3.54
N PRO A 197 26.06 15.55 3.42
CA PRO A 197 25.58 16.33 2.29
C PRO A 197 26.24 15.86 0.99
N ASP A 198 25.47 15.80 -0.10
CA ASP A 198 26.03 15.48 -1.42
C ASP A 198 27.01 16.59 -1.84
N LYS A 199 28.19 16.21 -2.29
CA LYS A 199 29.13 17.15 -2.91
C LYS A 199 28.43 17.73 -4.14
N LYS A 200 28.31 19.06 -4.23
CA LYS A 200 27.80 19.75 -5.42
C LYS A 200 28.50 19.17 -6.65
N LYS A 201 27.78 18.43 -7.50
CA LYS A 201 28.23 18.20 -8.86
C LYS A 201 28.24 19.59 -9.51
N GLU A 202 29.43 20.11 -9.80
CA GLU A 202 29.58 21.21 -10.75
C GLU A 202 28.84 20.77 -12.02
N GLN A 203 27.79 21.51 -12.37
CA GLN A 203 27.20 21.41 -13.70
C GLN A 203 28.33 21.67 -14.69
N PRO A 204 28.58 20.79 -15.68
CA PRO A 204 29.33 21.21 -16.84
C PRO A 204 28.54 22.39 -17.43
N ALA A 205 29.19 23.55 -17.49
CA ALA A 205 28.64 24.71 -18.17
C ALA A 205 28.25 24.32 -19.60
N ASP A 206 27.11 24.85 -20.04
CA ASP A 206 26.55 24.68 -21.38
C ASP A 206 27.61 24.68 -22.49
N VAL A 207 27.54 23.70 -23.39
CA VAL A 207 27.98 23.81 -24.79
C VAL A 207 27.01 23.05 -25.68
#